data_AF-K1S795-F1
#
_entry.id   AF-K1S795-F1
#
_cell.length_a   1.000
_cell.length_b   1.000
_cell.length_c   1.000
_cell.angle_alpha   90.00
_cell.angle_beta   90.00
_cell.angle_gamma   90.00
#
_symmetry.space_group_name_H-M   'P 1'
#
loop_
_entity.id
_entity.type
_entity.pdbx_description
1 polymer ?
#
loop_
_entity_poly.entity_id
_entity_poly.type
_entity_poly.pdbx_seq_one_letter_code
_entity_poly.pdbx_strand_id
1 'polypeptide(L)' 'TKGEWLDGTEEPQAGMIIFFDWASDGLDGNSDHTGIVEKVESGRVYTIEGNSSDACQENSYHIGYYEILGYGCPAYK' A
#
# COMPACT_ATOMS: atom_id res chain seq x y z
N THR A 1 13.13 13.69 4.09
CA THR A 1 12.07 13.08 3.26
C THR A 1 11.31 14.19 2.57
N LYS A 2 11.19 14.18 1.24
CA LYS A 2 10.59 15.28 0.44
C LYS A 2 9.05 15.35 0.51
N GLY A 3 8.41 14.84 1.57
CA GLY A 3 6.95 14.66 1.61
C GLY A 3 6.43 13.61 0.63
N GLU A 4 7.32 12.84 0.01
CA GLU A 4 7.01 11.80 -0.99
C GLU A 4 6.72 10.43 -0.34
N TRP A 5 6.60 10.38 0.99
CA TRP A 5 6.32 9.18 1.77
C TRP A 5 5.30 9.46 2.86
N LEU A 6 4.35 8.55 3.02
CA LEU A 6 3.33 8.54 4.07
C LEU A 6 3.41 7.21 4.82
N ASP A 7 3.27 7.25 6.14
CA ASP A 7 3.31 6.06 6.99
C ASP A 7 2.10 5.14 6.75
N GLY A 8 2.28 3.82 6.91
CA GLY A 8 1.22 2.81 6.67
C GLY A 8 -0.01 2.97 7.58
N THR A 9 0.12 3.66 8.71
CA THR A 9 -0.96 3.96 9.66
C THR A 9 -1.80 5.18 9.30
N GLU A 10 -1.36 5.98 8.33
CA GLU A 10 -2.05 7.19 7.88
C GLU A 10 -2.96 6.90 6.67
N GLU A 11 -3.97 7.76 6.47
CA GLU A 11 -4.93 7.60 5.37
C GLU A 11 -4.32 8.02 4.01
N PRO A 12 -4.16 7.11 3.03
CA PRO A 12 -3.61 7.44 1.73
C PRO A 12 -4.65 8.07 0.80
N GLN A 13 -4.20 8.56 -0.36
CA GLN A 13 -5.07 9.08 -1.43
C GLN A 13 -5.02 8.18 -2.66
N ALA A 14 -6.12 8.18 -3.42
CA ALA A 14 -6.18 7.53 -4.72
C ALA A 14 -4.99 7.92 -5.62
N GLY A 15 -4.44 6.94 -6.32
CA GLY A 15 -3.25 7.04 -7.16
C GLY A 15 -1.94 6.78 -6.42
N MET A 16 -1.85 6.99 -5.10
CA MET A 16 -0.63 6.71 -4.34
C MET A 16 -0.17 5.26 -4.50
N ILE A 17 1.12 5.02 -4.32
CA ILE A 17 1.69 3.67 -4.40
C ILE A 17 1.70 3.08 -3.00
N ILE A 18 1.13 1.90 -2.79
CA ILE A 18 1.22 1.17 -1.52
C ILE A 18 2.38 0.18 -1.58
N PHE A 19 3.11 0.06 -0.48
CA PHE A 19 4.20 -0.90 -0.32
C PHE A 19 3.90 -1.83 0.85
N PHE A 20 4.17 -3.12 0.65
CA PHE A 20 4.03 -4.14 1.68
C PHE A 20 5.39 -4.73 2.06
N ASP A 21 5.53 -5.02 3.35
CA ASP A 21 6.65 -5.74 3.97
C ASP A 21 6.21 -7.19 4.20
N TRP A 22 6.73 -8.10 3.38
CA TRP A 22 6.40 -9.52 3.41
C TRP A 22 7.68 -10.33 3.57
N ALA A 23 7.90 -10.89 4.75
CA ALA A 23 8.99 -11.82 4.98
C ALA A 23 8.50 -13.22 5.33
N SER A 24 9.32 -14.23 5.07
CA SER A 24 9.01 -15.63 5.39
C SER A 24 8.79 -15.89 6.89
N ASP A 25 9.33 -15.02 7.75
CA ASP A 25 9.24 -15.06 9.21
C ASP A 25 8.50 -13.84 9.81
N GLY A 26 7.82 -13.03 8.99
CA GLY A 26 7.02 -11.89 9.44
C GLY A 26 7.31 -10.61 8.65
N LEU A 27 7.80 -9.59 9.35
CA LEU A 27 8.16 -8.28 8.80
C LEU A 27 9.68 -8.10 8.92
N ASP A 28 10.36 -7.70 7.85
CA ASP A 28 11.82 -7.47 7.85
C ASP A 28 12.24 -6.00 7.60
N GLY A 29 11.25 -5.12 7.42
CA GLY A 29 11.40 -3.69 7.22
C GLY A 29 11.68 -3.28 5.77
N ASN A 30 11.69 -4.22 4.83
CA ASN A 30 11.86 -3.95 3.41
C ASN A 30 10.52 -4.02 2.66
N SER A 31 10.52 -3.55 1.41
CA SER A 31 9.36 -3.68 0.55
C SER A 31 9.52 -4.87 -0.38
N ASP A 32 8.53 -5.76 -0.37
CA ASP A 32 8.50 -6.99 -1.16
C ASP A 32 7.42 -6.97 -2.23
N HIS A 33 6.31 -6.28 -1.95
CA HIS A 33 5.17 -6.16 -2.86
C HIS A 33 4.63 -4.74 -2.92
N THR A 34 3.91 -4.44 -3.98
CA THR A 34 3.36 -3.11 -4.23
C THR A 34 2.05 -3.15 -5.01
N GLY A 35 1.29 -2.07 -4.87
CA GLY A 35 0.06 -1.82 -5.61
C GLY A 35 -0.19 -0.33 -5.79
N ILE A 36 -1.32 -0.02 -6.40
CA ILE A 36 -1.84 1.35 -6.53
C ILE A 36 -3.05 1.48 -5.63
N VAL A 37 -3.10 2.54 -4.82
CA VAL A 37 -4.29 2.91 -4.06
C VAL A 37 -5.37 3.34 -5.05
N GLU A 38 -6.47 2.59 -5.10
CA GLU A 38 -7.62 2.94 -5.93
C GLU A 38 -8.53 3.95 -5.22
N LYS A 39 -8.86 3.67 -3.96
CA LYS A 39 -9.72 4.50 -3.10
C LYS A 39 -9.49 4.18 -1.63
N VAL A 40 -10.01 5.05 -0.76
CA VAL A 40 -10.20 4.79 0.67
C VAL A 40 -11.68 4.89 0.99
N GLU A 41 -12.22 3.89 1.68
CA GLU A 41 -13.62 3.86 2.09
C GLU A 41 -13.76 3.10 3.42
N SER A 42 -14.51 3.68 4.37
CA SER A 42 -14.80 3.05 5.67
C SER A 42 -13.56 2.57 6.45
N GLY A 43 -12.47 3.35 6.41
CA GLY A 43 -11.21 3.03 7.10
C GLY A 43 -10.41 1.90 6.46
N ARG A 44 -10.71 1.56 5.20
CA ARG A 44 -9.99 0.58 4.40
C ARG A 44 -9.38 1.24 3.18
N VAL A 45 -8.16 0.85 2.85
CA VAL A 45 -7.53 1.14 1.57
C VAL A 45 -7.89 0.03 0.59
N TYR A 46 -8.36 0.40 -0.59
CA TYR A 46 -8.60 -0.48 -1.72
C TYR A 46 -7.49 -0.29 -2.73
N THR A 47 -6.99 -1.39 -3.28
CA THR A 47 -5.76 -1.43 -4.06
C THR A 47 -5.95 -2.18 -5.35
N ILE A 48 -5.26 -1.77 -6.42
CA ILE A 48 -5.09 -2.56 -7.63
C ILE A 48 -3.69 -3.16 -7.61
N GLU A 49 -3.61 -4.48 -7.64
CA GLU A 49 -2.37 -5.22 -7.46
C GLU A 49 -2.18 -6.29 -8.53
N GLY A 50 -0.98 -6.35 -9.10
CA GLY A 50 -0.55 -7.46 -9.94
C GLY A 50 -0.18 -8.68 -9.10
N ASN A 51 -0.03 -9.83 -9.75
CA ASN A 51 0.36 -11.10 -9.12
C ASN A 51 -0.55 -11.53 -7.94
N SER A 52 -1.74 -10.95 -7.84
CA SER A 52 -2.77 -11.40 -6.91
C SER A 52 -3.39 -12.66 -7.52
N SER A 53 -2.98 -13.83 -7.03
CA SER A 53 -3.33 -15.14 -7.61
C SER A 53 -3.08 -15.21 -9.13
N ASP A 54 -1.89 -14.81 -9.58
CA ASP A 54 -1.49 -14.77 -11.01
C ASP A 54 -2.38 -13.88 -11.89
N ALA A 55 -2.97 -12.83 -11.31
CA ALA A 55 -3.81 -11.87 -12.01
C ALA A 55 -3.64 -10.44 -11.46
N CYS A 56 -4.21 -9.47 -12.19
CA CYS A 56 -4.46 -8.12 -11.69
C CYS A 56 -5.81 -8.12 -10.98
N GLN A 57 -5.84 -7.82 -9.68
CA GLN A 57 -7.06 -7.87 -8.87
C GLN A 57 -7.16 -6.67 -7.92
N GLU A 58 -8.38 -6.40 -7.49
CA GLU A 58 -8.67 -5.49 -6.38
C GLU A 58 -8.48 -6.24 -5.06
N ASN A 59 -7.73 -5.65 -4.12
CA ASN A 59 -7.66 -6.10 -2.72
C ASN A 59 -8.08 -4.96 -1.79
N SER A 60 -8.30 -5.28 -0.50
CA SER A 60 -8.51 -4.23 0.51
C SER A 60 -7.96 -4.61 1.87
N TYR A 61 -7.45 -3.60 2.57
CA TYR A 61 -6.80 -3.73 3.87
C TYR A 61 -7.32 -2.65 4.80
N HIS A 62 -7.32 -2.91 6.11
CA HIS A 62 -7.51 -1.82 7.06
C HIS A 62 -6.31 -0.86 6.99
N ILE A 63 -6.56 0.44 7.13
CA ILE A 63 -5.47 1.40 7.33
C ILE A 63 -4.69 0.98 8.59
N GLY A 64 -3.36 1.00 8.51
CA GLY A 64 -2.48 0.48 9.57
C GLY A 64 -2.42 -1.04 9.68
N TYR A 65 -2.88 -1.79 8.67
CA TYR A 65 -2.63 -3.23 8.60
C TYR A 65 -1.12 -3.51 8.66
N TYR A 66 -0.73 -4.51 9.45
CA TYR A 66 0.66 -4.67 9.90
C TYR A 66 1.67 -4.91 8.77
N GLU A 67 1.23 -5.44 7.62
CA GLU A 67 2.09 -5.67 6.45
C GLU A 67 2.19 -4.44 5.55
N ILE A 68 1.43 -3.37 5.80
CA ILE A 68 1.56 -2.11 5.06
C ILE A 68 2.80 -1.38 5.58
N LEU A 69 3.85 -1.36 4.76
CA LEU A 69 5.08 -0.62 5.06
C LEU A 69 4.85 0.89 4.97
N GLY A 70 4.05 1.32 3.99
CA GLY A 70 3.64 2.70 3.82
C GLY A 70 3.28 3.02 2.37
N TYR A 71 3.19 4.32 2.09
CA TYR A 71 2.73 4.81 0.80
C TYR A 71 3.72 5.78 0.18
N GLY A 72 4.03 5.56 -1.09
CA GLY A 72 4.68 6.54 -1.94
C GLY A 72 3.67 7.60 -2.37
N CYS A 73 4.06 8.87 -2.27
CA CYS A 73 3.24 10.02 -2.61
C CYS A 73 3.80 10.74 -3.85
N PRO A 74 3.49 10.31 -5.08
CA PRO A 74 3.94 11.00 -6.27
C PRO A 74 3.44 12.44 -6.32
N ALA A 75 4.32 13.36 -6.75
CA ALA A 75 3.95 14.74 -7.03
C ALA A 75 3.21 14.82 -8.38
N TYR A 76 1.91 14.55 -8.37
CA TYR A 76 1.05 14.69 -9.54
C TYR A 76 1.04 16.14 -10.06
N LYS A 77 0.75 16.30 -11.35
CA LYS A 77 0.60 17.60 -12.02
C LYS A 77 -0.81 17.80 -12.53
#